data_AF-L2GAL6-F1
#
_entry.id   AF-L2GAL6-F1
#
_cell.length_a   1.000
_cell.length_b   1.000
_cell.length_c   1.000
_cell.angle_alpha   90.00
_cell.angle_beta   90.00
_cell.angle_gamma   90.00
#
_symmetry.space_group_name_H-M   'P 1'
#
loop_
_entity.id
_entity.type
_entity.pdbx_description
1 polymer ?
#
loop_
_entity_poly.entity_id
_entity_poly.type
_entity_poly.pdbx_seq_one_letter_code
_entity_poly.pdbx_strand_id
1 'polypeptide(L)'
;MATNSFLLSLLAGILLLLSSINVARADLEITDVFTVQTGGDSTGGCDARLNPLLDDWLTESLFSLTAAIDAVDAYDRRFEVRYAMLAFFSFEIQDTIGTQQENPTRYRTWNKIRQNMAEVKNLLEHDTVLPGGGDFKFPKERFWLHCHSTFLTEQSSTSPALDYEGKEIKKDDKTITIQELDAYQKAIDKEPNVKPWWSGTNTDQNGYYFSEDGRNYCQGDHLGVTASIKLLQAEGGQAVTKPEIASVILCPYAFDNTRNPDNYRDANAKLKKDVRLEDVLPKSTTLVHEAFHAVHGDKFLAGSDEKCA
;
A
#
# COMPACT_ATOMS: atom_id res chain seq x y z
N MET A 1 13.81 -39.83 -4.62
CA MET A 1 14.81 -38.93 -5.25
C MET A 1 14.34 -38.63 -6.66
N ALA A 2 14.47 -37.36 -7.11
CA ALA A 2 13.93 -36.78 -8.36
C ALA A 2 12.53 -36.09 -8.31
N THR A 3 12.14 -35.46 -7.21
CA THR A 3 10.93 -34.60 -7.13
C THR A 3 11.22 -33.10 -6.98
N ASN A 4 12.46 -32.71 -6.70
CA ASN A 4 12.84 -31.31 -6.47
C ASN A 4 13.30 -30.54 -7.72
N SER A 5 13.43 -31.20 -8.87
CA SER A 5 13.96 -30.56 -10.09
C SER A 5 12.87 -29.92 -10.95
N PHE A 6 11.60 -30.36 -10.84
CA PHE A 6 10.51 -29.88 -11.70
C PHE A 6 9.88 -28.58 -11.18
N LEU A 7 9.73 -28.44 -9.87
CA LEU A 7 9.27 -27.19 -9.22
C LEU A 7 10.22 -26.01 -9.47
N LEU A 8 11.54 -26.25 -9.49
CA LEU A 8 12.53 -25.23 -9.85
C LEU A 8 12.48 -24.86 -11.34
N SER A 9 12.32 -25.83 -12.24
CA SER A 9 12.19 -25.55 -13.68
C SER A 9 10.90 -24.82 -14.04
N LEU A 10 9.85 -24.97 -13.23
CA LEU A 10 8.54 -24.37 -13.46
C LEU A 10 8.42 -22.95 -12.88
N LEU A 11 8.99 -22.71 -11.69
CA LEU A 11 9.23 -21.35 -11.19
C LEU A 11 10.15 -20.63 -12.17
N ALA A 12 11.29 -21.22 -12.55
CA ALA A 12 12.16 -20.66 -13.58
C ALA A 12 11.46 -20.43 -14.92
N GLY A 13 10.46 -21.24 -15.30
CA GLY A 13 9.66 -21.06 -16.52
C GLY A 13 8.65 -19.91 -16.46
N ILE A 14 7.94 -19.77 -15.34
CA ILE A 14 7.08 -18.60 -15.07
C ILE A 14 7.94 -17.34 -15.01
N LEU A 15 9.12 -17.43 -14.40
CA LEU A 15 10.06 -16.31 -14.23
C LEU A 15 10.89 -16.00 -15.49
N LEU A 16 11.11 -16.97 -16.38
CA LEU A 16 11.68 -16.76 -17.72
C LEU A 16 10.72 -15.98 -18.62
N LEU A 17 9.42 -16.28 -18.53
CA LEU A 17 8.35 -15.47 -19.14
C LEU A 17 8.32 -14.05 -18.56
N LEU A 18 8.58 -13.86 -17.26
CA LEU A 18 8.68 -12.54 -16.62
C LEU A 18 10.01 -11.82 -16.92
N SER A 19 11.08 -12.53 -17.30
CA SER A 19 12.44 -11.98 -17.54
C SER A 19 12.70 -11.46 -18.96
N SER A 20 11.80 -11.77 -19.90
CA SER A 20 11.95 -11.46 -21.33
C SER A 20 11.17 -10.21 -21.76
N ILE A 21 10.36 -9.66 -20.88
CA ILE A 21 9.42 -8.59 -21.20
C ILE A 21 10.06 -7.30 -20.70
N ASN A 22 10.59 -6.49 -21.62
CA ASN A 22 10.53 -5.05 -21.41
C ASN A 22 9.04 -4.76 -21.27
N VAL A 23 8.52 -4.70 -20.05
CA VAL A 23 7.12 -4.36 -19.84
C VAL A 23 6.95 -3.01 -20.51
N ALA A 24 6.16 -2.97 -21.57
CA ALA A 24 5.85 -1.71 -22.22
C ALA A 24 5.32 -0.82 -21.10
N ARG A 25 6.02 0.30 -20.85
CA ARG A 25 5.61 1.27 -19.85
C ARG A 25 4.12 1.49 -20.04
N ALA A 26 3.33 1.33 -18.97
CA ALA A 26 1.93 1.66 -19.06
C ALA A 26 1.83 3.11 -19.56
N ASP A 27 0.81 3.45 -20.34
CA ASP A 27 0.53 4.86 -20.70
C ASP A 27 0.09 5.69 -19.46
N LEU A 28 0.33 5.18 -18.25
CA LEU A 28 0.01 5.73 -16.94
C LEU A 28 1.31 6.06 -16.20
N GLU A 29 1.33 7.20 -15.55
CA GLU A 29 2.38 7.63 -14.63
C GLU A 29 1.92 7.45 -13.18
N ILE A 30 2.86 7.34 -12.24
CA ILE A 30 2.52 7.23 -10.82
C ILE A 30 1.67 8.43 -10.34
N THR A 31 1.86 9.58 -10.98
CA THR A 31 1.10 10.81 -10.75
C THR A 31 -0.32 10.76 -11.26
N ASP A 32 -0.70 9.82 -12.12
CA ASP A 32 -2.11 9.62 -12.50
C ASP A 32 -2.87 8.87 -11.41
N VAL A 33 -2.18 8.00 -10.67
CA VAL A 33 -2.75 7.16 -9.61
C VAL A 33 -2.76 7.85 -8.25
N PHE A 34 -1.66 8.51 -7.89
CA PHE A 34 -1.45 9.11 -6.57
C PHE A 34 -1.26 10.62 -6.64
N THR A 35 -1.75 11.32 -5.61
CA THR A 35 -1.28 12.67 -5.31
C THR A 35 0.13 12.59 -4.70
N VAL A 36 1.15 12.78 -5.54
CA VAL A 36 2.54 12.62 -5.12
C VAL A 36 3.05 13.89 -4.46
N GLN A 37 3.65 13.75 -3.27
CA GLN A 37 4.30 14.85 -2.57
C GLN A 37 5.55 15.30 -3.34
N THR A 38 5.62 16.60 -3.58
CA THR A 38 6.75 17.23 -4.28
C THR A 38 7.85 17.67 -3.29
N GLY A 39 9.03 17.96 -3.82
CA GLY A 39 10.23 18.32 -3.06
C GLY A 39 11.17 17.14 -2.82
N GLY A 40 12.14 17.35 -1.94
CA GLY A 40 13.15 16.35 -1.58
C GLY A 40 12.89 15.65 -0.25
N ASP A 41 13.86 14.83 0.17
CA ASP A 41 13.79 14.04 1.40
C ASP A 41 13.55 14.86 2.67
N SER A 42 13.85 16.16 2.70
CA SER A 42 13.58 17.01 3.87
C SER A 42 12.10 17.35 4.06
N THR A 43 11.28 17.19 3.01
CA THR A 43 9.85 17.52 2.98
C THR A 43 8.97 16.29 2.69
N GLY A 44 9.54 15.09 2.69
CA GLY A 44 8.83 13.85 2.33
C GLY A 44 8.62 13.66 0.83
N GLY A 45 9.20 14.52 -0.01
CA GLY A 45 8.92 14.55 -1.44
C GLY A 45 9.58 13.43 -2.23
N CYS A 46 8.95 13.11 -3.36
CA CYS A 46 9.34 12.01 -4.25
C CYS A 46 10.10 12.47 -5.50
N ASP A 47 10.43 13.76 -5.67
CA ASP A 47 10.90 14.31 -6.95
C ASP A 47 12.12 13.55 -7.51
N ALA A 48 13.07 13.17 -6.65
CA ALA A 48 14.26 12.42 -7.05
C ALA A 48 14.01 10.94 -7.40
N ARG A 49 12.83 10.42 -7.05
CA ARG A 49 12.39 9.03 -7.25
C ARG A 49 11.29 8.91 -8.31
N LEU A 50 10.82 10.04 -8.86
CA LEU A 50 9.91 10.06 -10.01
C LEU A 50 10.61 9.51 -11.28
N ASN A 51 10.05 9.82 -12.44
CA ASN A 51 10.40 9.25 -13.74
C ASN A 51 11.91 8.98 -13.95
N PRO A 52 12.31 7.72 -14.27
CA PRO A 52 11.44 6.59 -14.56
C PRO A 52 11.09 5.70 -13.36
N LEU A 53 11.71 5.90 -12.19
CA LEU A 53 11.76 4.86 -11.16
C LEU A 53 10.37 4.47 -10.61
N LEU A 54 9.57 5.41 -10.13
CA LEU A 54 8.23 5.10 -9.60
C LEU A 54 7.23 4.68 -10.69
N ASP A 55 7.41 5.14 -11.93
CA ASP A 55 6.57 4.70 -13.07
C ASP A 55 6.90 3.27 -13.49
N ASP A 56 8.18 2.89 -13.40
CA ASP A 56 8.63 1.51 -13.58
C ASP A 56 8.08 0.63 -12.45
N TRP A 57 8.07 1.12 -11.20
CA TRP A 57 7.45 0.39 -10.09
C TRP A 57 5.95 0.21 -10.28
N LEU A 58 5.23 1.22 -10.79
CA LEU A 58 3.81 1.09 -11.14
C LEU A 58 3.61 0.02 -12.21
N THR A 59 4.41 0.07 -13.28
CA THR A 59 4.36 -0.89 -14.38
C THR A 59 4.63 -2.32 -13.91
N GLU A 60 5.67 -2.52 -13.09
CA GLU A 60 5.98 -3.82 -12.47
C GLU A 60 4.87 -4.30 -11.51
N SER A 61 4.27 -3.38 -10.76
CA SER A 61 3.15 -3.66 -9.84
C SER A 61 1.94 -4.19 -10.60
N LEU A 62 1.52 -3.49 -11.66
CA LEU A 62 0.40 -3.89 -12.53
C LEU A 62 0.64 -5.25 -13.19
N PHE A 63 1.85 -5.46 -13.67
CA PHE A 63 2.26 -6.73 -14.25
C PHE A 63 2.16 -7.89 -13.23
N SER A 64 2.68 -7.68 -12.02
CA SER A 64 2.65 -8.70 -10.96
C SER A 64 1.24 -9.08 -10.53
N LEU A 65 0.34 -8.09 -10.37
CA LEU A 65 -1.06 -8.29 -10.02
C LEU A 65 -1.80 -9.03 -11.14
N THR A 66 -1.57 -8.64 -12.40
CA THR A 66 -2.16 -9.32 -13.55
C THR A 66 -1.74 -10.79 -13.60
N ALA A 67 -0.43 -11.07 -13.48
CA ALA A 67 0.09 -12.43 -13.47
C ALA A 67 -0.47 -13.25 -12.30
N ALA A 68 -0.64 -12.65 -11.12
CA ALA A 68 -1.20 -13.32 -9.95
C ALA A 68 -2.70 -13.64 -10.13
N ILE A 69 -3.48 -12.71 -10.67
CA ILE A 69 -4.91 -12.92 -10.98
C ILE A 69 -5.08 -14.02 -12.03
N ASP A 70 -4.31 -13.97 -13.12
CA ASP A 70 -4.33 -14.99 -14.17
C ASP A 70 -3.94 -16.37 -13.63
N ALA A 71 -2.97 -16.43 -12.71
CA ALA A 71 -2.61 -17.66 -12.04
C ALA A 71 -3.78 -18.21 -11.22
N VAL A 72 -4.43 -17.37 -10.40
CA VAL A 72 -5.60 -17.75 -9.60
C VAL A 72 -6.77 -18.22 -10.48
N ASP A 73 -6.98 -17.59 -11.63
CA ASP A 73 -7.99 -17.99 -12.64
C ASP A 73 -7.64 -19.30 -13.37
N ALA A 74 -6.40 -19.75 -13.27
CA ALA A 74 -5.91 -21.01 -13.81
C ALA A 74 -5.83 -22.15 -12.79
N TYR A 75 -6.33 -21.97 -11.56
CA TYR A 75 -6.26 -22.96 -10.47
C TYR A 75 -6.68 -24.38 -10.90
N ASP A 76 -7.82 -24.50 -11.59
CA ASP A 76 -8.36 -25.80 -12.02
C ASP A 76 -7.43 -26.51 -13.02
N ARG A 77 -6.64 -25.75 -13.79
CA ARG A 77 -5.80 -26.25 -14.89
C ARG A 77 -4.33 -26.42 -14.52
N ARG A 78 -3.85 -25.76 -13.46
CA ARG A 78 -2.42 -25.64 -13.14
C ARG A 78 -2.14 -26.12 -11.72
N PHE A 79 -1.53 -27.30 -11.61
CA PHE A 79 -1.22 -27.92 -10.32
C PHE A 79 -0.30 -27.05 -9.45
N GLU A 80 0.63 -26.33 -10.08
CA GLU A 80 1.55 -25.40 -9.41
C GLU A 80 0.85 -24.22 -8.76
N VAL A 81 -0.25 -23.74 -9.34
CA VAL A 81 -1.07 -22.68 -8.73
C VAL A 81 -1.70 -23.21 -7.45
N ARG A 82 -2.12 -24.48 -7.43
CA ARG A 82 -2.72 -25.09 -6.23
C ARG A 82 -1.73 -25.12 -5.07
N TYR A 83 -0.46 -25.43 -5.33
CA TYR A 83 0.60 -25.36 -4.33
C TYR A 83 0.90 -23.94 -3.86
N ALA A 84 0.95 -22.98 -4.78
CA ALA A 84 1.14 -21.57 -4.41
C ALA A 84 -0.01 -21.08 -3.53
N MET A 85 -1.26 -21.41 -3.89
CA MET A 85 -2.44 -21.03 -3.10
C MET A 85 -2.47 -21.69 -1.72
N LEU A 86 -2.01 -22.94 -1.61
CA LEU A 86 -1.80 -23.58 -0.30
C LEU A 86 -0.73 -22.84 0.51
N ALA A 87 0.42 -22.53 -0.09
CA ALA A 87 1.56 -21.93 0.60
C ALA A 87 1.26 -20.51 1.11
N PHE A 88 0.62 -19.67 0.30
CA PHE A 88 0.40 -18.26 0.64
C PHE A 88 -0.94 -18.00 1.33
N PHE A 89 -1.98 -18.77 1.03
CA PHE A 89 -3.33 -18.50 1.52
C PHE A 89 -3.91 -19.64 2.36
N SER A 90 -3.14 -20.70 2.63
CA SER A 90 -3.64 -21.94 3.26
C SER A 90 -4.87 -22.50 2.55
N PHE A 91 -4.98 -22.27 1.23
CA PHE A 91 -6.11 -22.73 0.43
C PHE A 91 -5.87 -24.18 0.03
N GLU A 92 -6.56 -25.11 0.70
CA GLU A 92 -6.35 -26.55 0.54
C GLU A 92 -6.40 -27.02 -0.92
N ILE A 93 -5.48 -27.93 -1.27
CA ILE A 93 -5.36 -28.46 -2.63
C ILE A 93 -6.55 -29.39 -2.92
N GLN A 94 -7.31 -29.04 -3.95
CA GLN A 94 -8.35 -29.85 -4.57
C GLN A 94 -8.26 -29.75 -6.10
N ASP A 95 -8.85 -30.70 -6.82
CA ASP A 95 -8.77 -30.73 -8.29
C ASP A 95 -9.49 -29.58 -8.96
N THR A 96 -10.57 -29.08 -8.35
CA THR A 96 -11.31 -27.93 -8.85
C THR A 96 -11.66 -26.97 -7.71
N ILE A 97 -11.97 -25.73 -8.05
CA ILE A 97 -12.65 -24.78 -7.16
C ILE A 97 -14.10 -25.25 -6.93
N GLY A 98 -14.72 -25.82 -7.97
CA GLY A 98 -16.15 -26.08 -8.03
C GLY A 98 -16.96 -24.80 -8.32
N THR A 99 -18.27 -24.93 -8.40
CA THR A 99 -19.19 -23.79 -8.55
C THR A 99 -19.61 -23.21 -7.20
N GLN A 100 -20.23 -22.02 -7.22
CA GLN A 100 -20.81 -21.39 -6.04
C GLN A 100 -21.87 -22.29 -5.37
N GLN A 101 -22.56 -23.14 -6.12
CA GLN A 101 -23.58 -24.06 -5.62
C GLN A 101 -22.98 -25.34 -5.03
N GLU A 102 -21.95 -25.89 -5.67
CA GLU A 102 -21.32 -27.16 -5.26
C GLU A 102 -20.40 -26.98 -4.03
N ASN A 103 -19.64 -25.88 -3.98
CA ASN A 103 -18.72 -25.60 -2.88
C ASN A 103 -18.71 -24.10 -2.53
N PRO A 104 -19.79 -23.58 -1.92
CA PRO A 104 -19.99 -22.15 -1.70
C PRO A 104 -18.87 -21.49 -0.88
N THR A 105 -18.34 -22.19 0.13
CA THR A 105 -17.28 -21.66 0.99
C THR A 105 -15.96 -21.55 0.23
N ARG A 106 -15.56 -22.61 -0.48
CA ARG A 106 -14.31 -22.62 -1.27
C ARG A 106 -14.35 -21.59 -2.38
N TYR A 107 -15.45 -21.54 -3.14
CA TYR A 107 -15.66 -20.57 -4.21
C TYR A 107 -15.58 -19.14 -3.67
N ARG A 108 -16.22 -18.85 -2.53
CA ARG A 108 -16.16 -17.53 -1.89
C ARG A 108 -14.73 -17.16 -1.46
N THR A 109 -13.98 -18.07 -0.86
CA THR A 109 -12.60 -17.82 -0.45
C THR A 109 -11.69 -17.57 -1.65
N TRP A 110 -11.78 -18.41 -2.69
CA TRP A 110 -11.05 -18.21 -3.94
C TRP A 110 -11.39 -16.87 -4.58
N ASN A 111 -12.68 -16.56 -4.69
CA ASN A 111 -13.14 -15.30 -5.27
C ASN A 111 -12.70 -14.10 -4.44
N LYS A 112 -12.67 -14.21 -3.10
CA LYS A 112 -12.17 -13.14 -2.23
C LYS A 112 -10.68 -12.88 -2.46
N ILE A 113 -9.84 -13.92 -2.54
CA ILE A 113 -8.41 -13.78 -2.84
C ILE A 113 -8.22 -13.05 -4.18
N ARG A 114 -8.93 -13.51 -5.22
CA ARG A 114 -8.93 -12.90 -6.55
C ARG A 114 -9.38 -11.44 -6.53
N GLN A 115 -10.51 -11.16 -5.86
CA GLN A 115 -11.10 -9.82 -5.78
C GLN A 115 -10.20 -8.83 -5.04
N ASN A 116 -9.53 -9.24 -3.96
CA ASN A 116 -8.62 -8.35 -3.23
C ASN A 116 -7.47 -7.86 -4.13
N MET A 117 -6.86 -8.77 -4.92
CA MET A 117 -5.82 -8.39 -5.90
C MET A 117 -6.39 -7.52 -7.01
N ALA A 118 -7.59 -7.85 -7.51
CA ALA A 118 -8.24 -7.06 -8.55
C ALA A 118 -8.55 -5.64 -8.08
N GLU A 119 -9.00 -5.44 -6.84
CA GLU A 119 -9.26 -4.09 -6.33
C GLU A 119 -8.01 -3.23 -6.22
N VAL A 120 -6.86 -3.81 -5.83
CA VAL A 120 -5.57 -3.12 -5.86
C VAL A 120 -5.13 -2.81 -7.28
N LYS A 121 -5.30 -3.76 -8.20
CA LYS A 121 -5.02 -3.54 -9.63
C LYS A 121 -5.86 -2.38 -10.18
N ASN A 122 -7.15 -2.35 -9.89
CA ASN A 122 -8.06 -1.27 -10.31
C ASN A 122 -7.64 0.10 -9.75
N LEU A 123 -7.08 0.19 -8.54
CA LEU A 123 -6.47 1.43 -8.05
C LEU A 123 -5.29 1.83 -8.95
N LEU A 124 -4.34 0.90 -9.16
CA LEU A 124 -3.11 1.17 -9.91
C LEU A 124 -3.34 1.40 -11.41
N GLU A 125 -4.43 0.91 -11.99
CA GLU A 125 -4.84 1.19 -13.37
C GLU A 125 -5.59 2.53 -13.52
N HIS A 126 -5.85 3.22 -12.40
CA HIS A 126 -6.69 4.40 -12.36
C HIS A 126 -8.07 4.14 -13.01
N ASP A 127 -8.68 3.00 -12.63
CA ASP A 127 -9.90 2.51 -13.27
C ASP A 127 -11.10 3.45 -13.05
N THR A 128 -11.90 3.57 -14.10
CA THR A 128 -13.20 4.25 -14.07
C THR A 128 -14.32 3.30 -13.61
N VAL A 129 -15.34 3.83 -12.94
CA VAL A 129 -16.52 3.07 -12.49
C VAL A 129 -17.27 2.48 -13.69
N LEU A 130 -17.31 3.23 -14.78
CA LEU A 130 -17.83 2.80 -16.07
C LEU A 130 -16.76 3.02 -17.14
N PRO A 131 -16.52 2.06 -18.06
CA PRO A 131 -15.54 2.24 -19.13
C PRO A 131 -15.78 3.53 -19.92
N GLY A 132 -14.79 4.43 -19.90
CA GLY A 132 -14.85 5.74 -20.59
C GLY A 132 -15.65 6.82 -19.86
N GLY A 133 -16.09 6.58 -18.63
CA GLY A 133 -16.68 7.60 -17.75
C GLY A 133 -15.63 8.51 -17.10
N GLY A 134 -16.08 9.58 -16.45
CA GLY A 134 -15.21 10.50 -15.69
C GLY A 134 -15.10 10.19 -14.19
N ASP A 135 -15.90 9.24 -13.70
CA ASP A 135 -15.89 8.84 -12.29
C ASP A 135 -14.92 7.68 -12.08
N PHE A 136 -13.91 7.90 -11.24
CA PHE A 136 -12.92 6.89 -10.89
C PHE A 136 -13.39 6.03 -9.72
N LYS A 137 -13.14 4.73 -9.79
CA LYS A 137 -13.44 3.80 -8.69
C LYS A 137 -12.63 4.17 -7.43
N PHE A 138 -11.41 4.63 -7.66
CA PHE A 138 -10.49 5.12 -6.63
C PHE A 138 -10.03 6.54 -7.01
N PRO A 139 -10.70 7.59 -6.49
CA PRO A 139 -10.32 8.97 -6.77
C PRO A 139 -8.92 9.28 -6.24
N LYS A 140 -8.03 9.77 -7.10
CA LYS A 140 -6.62 10.08 -6.82
C LYS A 140 -6.43 10.97 -5.59
N GLU A 141 -7.36 11.88 -5.33
CA GLU A 141 -7.31 12.84 -4.21
C GLU A 141 -7.34 12.15 -2.84
N ARG A 142 -7.77 10.87 -2.81
CA ARG A 142 -7.82 10.04 -1.61
C ARG A 142 -6.56 9.18 -1.39
N PHE A 143 -5.59 9.23 -2.30
CA PHE A 143 -4.39 8.40 -2.26
C PHE A 143 -3.16 9.29 -2.43
N TRP A 144 -2.45 9.51 -1.33
CA TRP A 144 -1.22 10.30 -1.31
C TRP A 144 0.00 9.40 -1.31
N LEU A 145 1.07 9.85 -1.97
CA LEU A 145 2.35 9.15 -2.02
C LEU A 145 3.47 10.08 -1.53
N HIS A 146 4.18 9.62 -0.52
CA HIS A 146 5.37 10.27 0.06
C HIS A 146 6.57 9.32 -0.06
N CYS A 147 7.78 9.87 -0.13
CA CYS A 147 9.03 9.08 -0.23
C CYS A 147 9.92 9.19 1.01
N HIS A 148 9.41 9.84 2.06
CA HIS A 148 10.00 9.88 3.40
C HIS A 148 8.94 10.37 4.39
N SER A 149 9.01 9.96 5.65
CA SER A 149 8.18 10.46 6.77
C SER A 149 8.49 11.88 7.28
N THR A 150 9.45 12.58 6.68
CA THR A 150 9.91 13.92 7.13
C THR A 150 8.90 15.03 6.90
N PHE A 151 7.85 14.76 6.13
CA PHE A 151 6.74 15.68 5.94
C PHE A 151 5.95 15.96 7.23
N LEU A 152 6.03 15.06 8.21
CA LEU A 152 5.37 15.17 9.50
C LEU A 152 6.15 16.06 10.47
N THR A 153 5.42 16.96 11.12
CA THR A 153 5.94 17.89 12.14
C THR A 153 5.24 17.63 13.47
N GLU A 154 6.02 17.34 14.52
CA GLU A 154 5.50 17.12 15.87
C GLU A 154 4.73 18.35 16.37
N GLN A 155 3.58 18.12 16.98
CA GLN A 155 2.76 19.14 17.63
C GLN A 155 2.68 18.87 19.14
N SER A 156 2.48 19.92 19.93
CA SER A 156 2.08 19.76 21.34
C SER A 156 0.61 19.39 21.40
N SER A 157 0.20 18.54 22.34
CA SER A 157 -1.22 18.25 22.60
C SER A 157 -2.03 19.51 22.97
N THR A 158 -1.34 20.55 23.47
CA THR A 158 -1.90 21.87 23.81
C THR A 158 -1.86 22.87 22.65
N SER A 159 -1.34 22.51 21.47
CA SER A 159 -1.41 23.35 20.28
C SER A 159 -2.87 23.50 19.81
N PRO A 160 -3.22 24.60 19.12
CA PRO A 160 -4.50 24.71 18.42
C PRO A 160 -4.75 23.49 17.53
N ALA A 161 -5.95 22.92 17.60
CA ALA A 161 -6.38 21.86 16.70
C ALA A 161 -6.69 22.46 15.32
N LEU A 162 -6.14 21.87 14.26
CA LEU A 162 -6.40 22.27 12.88
C LEU A 162 -7.36 21.32 12.17
N ASP A 163 -8.19 21.86 11.29
CA ASP A 163 -9.03 21.09 10.37
C ASP A 163 -8.29 20.71 9.07
N TYR A 164 -8.95 19.98 8.18
CA TYR A 164 -8.35 19.58 6.88
C TYR A 164 -8.06 20.77 5.95
N GLU A 165 -8.55 21.98 6.25
CA GLU A 165 -8.20 23.21 5.52
C GLU A 165 -7.02 23.95 6.18
N GLY A 166 -6.43 23.39 7.24
CA GLY A 166 -5.37 24.00 8.03
C GLY A 166 -5.85 25.15 8.92
N LYS A 167 -7.16 25.24 9.17
CA LYS A 167 -7.76 26.29 10.00
C LYS A 167 -7.99 25.80 11.41
N GLU A 168 -7.86 26.71 12.37
CA GLU A 168 -8.15 26.42 13.77
C GLU A 168 -9.62 25.99 13.97
N ILE A 169 -9.81 24.86 14.61
CA ILE A 169 -11.11 24.37 15.05
C ILE A 169 -11.54 25.19 16.26
N LYS A 170 -12.76 25.72 16.21
CA LYS A 170 -13.35 26.51 17.29
C LYS A 170 -14.50 25.76 17.94
N LYS A 171 -14.77 26.02 19.22
CA LYS A 171 -15.97 25.61 19.94
C LYS A 171 -16.44 26.82 20.76
N ASP A 172 -17.68 27.24 20.57
CA ASP A 172 -18.24 28.45 21.20
C ASP A 172 -17.33 29.70 21.00
N ASP A 173 -16.90 29.92 19.75
CA ASP A 173 -15.97 30.99 19.32
C ASP A 173 -14.55 30.96 19.93
N LYS A 174 -14.22 29.93 20.71
CA LYS A 174 -12.87 29.71 21.26
C LYS A 174 -12.14 28.64 20.49
N THR A 175 -10.89 28.91 20.11
CA THR A 175 -10.00 27.89 19.56
C THR A 175 -9.79 26.80 20.61
N ILE A 176 -10.00 25.54 20.21
CA ILE A 176 -9.73 24.38 21.04
C ILE A 176 -8.37 23.79 20.68
N THR A 177 -7.77 23.12 21.65
CA THR A 177 -6.50 22.41 21.49
C THR A 177 -6.70 20.99 20.97
N ILE A 178 -5.63 20.35 20.50
CA ILE A 178 -5.65 18.97 20.00
C ILE A 178 -6.22 18.00 21.04
N GLN A 179 -5.80 18.11 22.30
CA GLN A 179 -6.29 17.26 23.41
C GLN A 179 -7.75 17.51 23.80
N GLU A 180 -8.30 18.69 23.48
CA GLU A 180 -9.71 19.01 23.77
C GLU A 180 -10.68 18.43 22.73
N LEU A 181 -10.15 17.85 21.64
CA LEU A 181 -10.95 17.21 20.60
C LEU A 181 -11.06 15.71 20.90
N ASP A 182 -12.25 15.26 21.28
CA ASP A 182 -12.52 13.87 21.73
C ASP A 182 -11.96 12.78 20.79
N ALA A 183 -12.05 12.99 19.47
CA ALA A 183 -11.53 12.03 18.49
C ALA A 183 -10.00 11.92 18.53
N TYR A 184 -9.29 13.04 18.71
CA TYR A 184 -7.82 13.07 18.83
C TYR A 184 -7.38 12.56 20.20
N GLN A 185 -8.09 12.93 21.26
CA GLN A 185 -7.80 12.43 22.60
C GLN A 185 -7.91 10.90 22.65
N LYS A 186 -8.93 10.31 22.02
CA LYS A 186 -9.03 8.84 21.88
C LYS A 186 -7.86 8.20 21.14
N ALA A 187 -7.30 8.89 20.14
CA ALA A 187 -6.13 8.40 19.41
C ALA A 187 -4.87 8.48 20.28
N ILE A 188 -4.72 9.57 21.05
CA ILE A 188 -3.63 9.76 22.02
C ILE A 188 -3.70 8.73 23.15
N ASP A 189 -4.90 8.45 23.67
CA ASP A 189 -5.10 7.52 24.79
C ASP A 189 -4.97 6.04 24.38
N LYS A 190 -4.87 5.73 23.08
CA LYS A 190 -4.80 4.34 22.59
C LYS A 190 -3.53 3.64 23.07
N GLU A 191 -2.41 4.36 23.13
CA GLU A 191 -1.09 3.83 23.48
C GLU A 191 -0.30 4.86 24.31
N PRO A 192 0.60 4.42 25.21
CA PRO A 192 1.47 5.34 25.93
C PRO A 192 2.37 6.11 24.96
N ASN A 193 2.75 7.34 25.33
CA ASN A 193 3.67 8.22 24.59
C ASN A 193 3.21 8.68 23.19
N VAL A 194 1.97 8.41 22.77
CA VAL A 194 1.46 8.90 21.48
C VAL A 194 1.48 10.42 21.43
N LYS A 195 2.00 10.96 20.33
CA LYS A 195 2.07 12.39 20.05
C LYS A 195 1.29 12.73 18.79
N PRO A 196 0.75 13.95 18.68
CA PRO A 196 0.16 14.43 17.44
C PRO A 196 1.25 14.91 16.48
N TRP A 197 1.14 14.49 15.22
CA TRP A 197 2.03 14.87 14.12
C TRP A 197 1.20 15.48 13.00
N TRP A 198 1.61 16.64 12.51
CA TRP A 198 0.90 17.40 11.49
C TRP A 198 1.63 17.34 10.16
N SER A 199 0.93 17.02 9.08
CA SER A 199 1.48 16.95 7.71
C SER A 199 1.40 18.27 6.94
N GLY A 200 0.49 19.18 7.31
CA GLY A 200 0.22 20.42 6.56
C GLY A 200 1.31 21.48 6.61
N THR A 201 2.41 21.26 7.36
CA THR A 201 3.57 22.16 7.35
C THR A 201 4.37 22.05 6.05
N ASN A 202 4.47 20.83 5.51
CA ASN A 202 5.33 20.52 4.37
C ASN A 202 4.56 20.01 3.14
N THR A 203 3.26 19.75 3.29
CA THR A 203 2.40 19.12 2.28
C THR A 203 1.08 19.84 2.18
N ASP A 204 0.40 19.70 1.04
CA ASP A 204 -0.99 20.15 0.89
C ASP A 204 -1.99 19.15 1.51
N GLN A 205 -1.50 17.99 1.99
CA GLN A 205 -2.29 17.02 2.74
C GLN A 205 -2.36 17.44 4.20
N ASN A 206 -3.35 18.26 4.55
CA ASN A 206 -3.60 18.63 5.94
C ASN A 206 -4.22 17.48 6.73
N GLY A 207 -3.53 16.99 7.76
CA GLY A 207 -4.03 15.91 8.60
C GLY A 207 -3.16 15.67 9.83
N TYR A 208 -3.78 15.10 10.86
CA TYR A 208 -3.07 14.62 12.04
C TYR A 208 -2.81 13.13 11.95
N TYR A 209 -1.61 12.75 12.32
CA TYR A 209 -1.15 11.40 12.55
C TYR A 209 -0.84 11.26 14.03
N PHE A 210 -1.19 10.13 14.63
CA PHE A 210 -1.03 9.89 16.05
C PHE A 210 -0.14 8.68 16.25
N SER A 211 1.08 8.92 16.71
CA SER A 211 2.06 7.88 16.99
C SER A 211 3.11 8.41 17.97
N GLU A 212 3.80 7.51 18.66
CA GLU A 212 4.92 7.89 19.55
C GLU A 212 5.98 8.68 18.78
N ASP A 213 6.23 8.25 17.54
CA ASP A 213 7.41 8.60 16.77
C ASP A 213 7.07 8.91 15.30
N GLY A 214 6.02 9.68 15.00
CA GLY A 214 5.49 9.90 13.64
C GLY A 214 6.51 10.28 12.55
N ARG A 215 7.54 11.08 12.83
CA ARG A 215 8.61 11.32 11.83
C ARG A 215 9.50 10.10 11.56
N ASN A 216 9.40 9.06 12.36
CA ASN A 216 10.18 7.83 12.31
C ASN A 216 9.47 6.67 11.61
N TYR A 217 8.33 6.88 10.94
CA TYR A 217 7.74 5.81 10.11
C TYR A 217 8.78 5.16 9.18
N CYS A 218 9.79 5.93 8.74
CA CYS A 218 10.91 5.47 7.92
C CYS A 218 12.25 5.30 8.66
N GLN A 219 12.25 4.91 9.94
CA GLN A 219 13.49 4.54 10.62
C GLN A 219 14.00 3.14 10.26
N GLY A 220 15.32 2.97 10.34
CA GLY A 220 15.96 1.67 10.21
C GLY A 220 15.84 1.08 8.79
N ASP A 221 15.34 -0.14 8.73
CA ASP A 221 15.18 -0.95 7.51
C ASP A 221 13.71 -1.04 7.06
N HIS A 222 12.84 -0.17 7.56
CA HIS A 222 11.45 -0.10 7.10
C HIS A 222 11.39 0.26 5.60
N LEU A 223 10.59 -0.50 4.85
CA LEU A 223 10.42 -0.31 3.41
C LEU A 223 9.29 0.68 3.11
N GLY A 224 8.19 0.62 3.84
CA GLY A 224 7.07 1.51 3.65
C GLY A 224 6.09 1.44 4.81
N VAL A 225 5.16 2.38 4.82
CA VAL A 225 4.03 2.45 5.74
C VAL A 225 2.85 3.07 5.01
N THR A 226 1.64 2.55 5.22
CA THR A 226 0.41 3.21 4.80
C THR A 226 -0.38 3.63 6.03
N ALA A 227 -0.66 4.93 6.12
CA ALA A 227 -1.46 5.49 7.21
C ALA A 227 -2.83 5.93 6.70
N SER A 228 -3.86 5.59 7.47
CA SER A 228 -5.23 6.06 7.23
C SER A 228 -5.47 7.37 7.98
N ILE A 229 -5.73 8.46 7.26
CA ILE A 229 -5.97 9.77 7.84
C ILE A 229 -7.47 10.08 7.87
N LYS A 230 -7.99 10.24 9.08
CA LYS A 230 -9.35 10.76 9.29
C LYS A 230 -9.33 12.28 9.28
N LEU A 231 -9.73 12.84 8.16
CA LEU A 231 -9.90 14.27 8.00
C LEU A 231 -11.09 14.78 8.83
N LEU A 232 -10.88 15.86 9.58
CA LEU A 232 -11.91 16.54 10.35
C LEU A 232 -12.20 17.92 9.74
N GLN A 233 -13.47 18.25 9.58
CA GLN A 233 -13.97 19.58 9.22
C GLN A 233 -14.54 20.29 10.45
N ALA A 234 -14.26 21.57 10.63
CA ALA A 234 -14.98 22.38 11.59
C ALA A 234 -16.36 22.80 11.03
N GLU A 235 -17.45 22.26 11.59
CA GLU A 235 -18.82 22.69 11.29
C GLU A 235 -19.55 23.06 12.58
N GLY A 236 -19.99 24.32 12.71
CA GLY A 236 -20.78 24.76 13.88
C GLY A 236 -20.08 24.55 15.24
N GLY A 237 -18.75 24.47 15.23
CA GLY A 237 -17.93 24.20 16.39
C GLY A 237 -17.77 22.71 16.76
N GLN A 238 -18.15 21.81 15.86
CA GLN A 238 -17.95 20.37 15.96
C GLN A 238 -17.05 19.87 14.83
N ALA A 239 -16.30 18.81 15.11
CA ALA A 239 -15.52 18.11 14.10
C ALA A 239 -16.41 17.11 13.36
N VAL A 240 -16.61 17.33 12.06
CA VAL A 240 -17.31 16.40 11.16
C VAL A 240 -16.29 15.61 10.35
N THR A 241 -16.45 14.30 10.29
CA THR A 241 -15.53 13.41 9.58
C THR A 241 -15.74 13.51 8.06
N LYS A 242 -14.66 13.74 7.32
CA LYS A 242 -14.60 13.61 5.86
C LYS A 242 -14.19 12.20 5.45
N PRO A 243 -14.36 11.83 4.17
CA PRO A 243 -13.84 10.57 3.65
C PRO A 243 -12.36 10.41 4.00
N GLU A 244 -12.02 9.21 4.48
CA GLU A 244 -10.66 8.84 4.83
C GLU A 244 -9.75 8.87 3.59
N ILE A 245 -8.53 9.33 3.82
CA ILE A 245 -7.44 9.39 2.85
C ILE A 245 -6.39 8.35 3.25
N ALA A 246 -5.88 7.60 2.27
CA ALA A 246 -4.72 6.76 2.44
C ALA A 246 -3.44 7.55 2.12
N SER A 247 -2.47 7.48 3.02
CA SER A 247 -1.15 8.07 2.85
C SER A 247 -0.11 6.97 2.77
N VAL A 248 0.34 6.67 1.55
CA VAL A 248 1.41 5.71 1.28
C VAL A 248 2.75 6.42 1.45
N ILE A 249 3.59 5.89 2.31
CA ILE A 249 4.92 6.43 2.63
C ILE A 249 5.94 5.35 2.23
N LEU A 250 6.60 5.53 1.10
CA LEU A 250 7.73 4.68 0.70
C LEU A 250 8.99 5.20 1.39
N CYS A 251 9.65 4.38 2.18
CA CYS A 251 10.79 4.83 2.97
C CYS A 251 12.08 4.80 2.16
N PRO A 252 13.08 5.65 2.49
CA PRO A 252 14.35 5.69 1.75
C PRO A 252 15.00 4.32 1.58
N TYR A 253 14.89 3.47 2.61
CA TYR A 253 15.41 2.12 2.56
C TYR A 253 14.78 1.24 1.47
N ALA A 254 13.50 1.44 1.08
CA ALA A 254 12.91 0.72 -0.05
C ALA A 254 13.62 0.99 -1.38
N PHE A 255 14.24 2.16 -1.53
CA PHE A 255 14.98 2.52 -2.73
C PHE A 255 16.46 2.12 -2.63
N ASP A 256 17.07 2.39 -1.49
CA ASP A 256 18.53 2.40 -1.36
C ASP A 256 19.11 1.11 -0.77
N ASN A 257 18.26 0.19 -0.29
CA ASN A 257 18.75 -1.08 0.20
C ASN A 257 19.42 -1.92 -0.91
N THR A 258 20.38 -2.75 -0.48
CA THR A 258 21.13 -3.66 -1.36
C THR A 258 20.65 -5.11 -1.28
N ARG A 259 19.68 -5.38 -0.40
CA ARG A 259 19.13 -6.72 -0.17
C ARG A 259 18.18 -7.09 -1.30
N ASN A 260 17.19 -6.23 -1.55
CA ASN A 260 16.16 -6.44 -2.55
C ASN A 260 16.67 -6.15 -3.98
N PRO A 261 16.37 -7.02 -4.95
CA PRO A 261 16.58 -6.75 -6.36
C PRO A 261 15.88 -5.47 -6.84
N ASP A 262 16.44 -4.79 -7.84
CA ASP A 262 15.84 -3.55 -8.37
C ASP A 262 14.59 -3.81 -9.23
N ASN A 263 14.48 -4.99 -9.85
CA ASN A 263 13.43 -5.33 -10.81
C ASN A 263 13.16 -6.85 -10.82
N TYR A 264 12.08 -7.26 -11.49
CA TYR A 264 11.71 -8.68 -11.59
C TYR A 264 12.76 -9.54 -12.30
N ARG A 265 13.48 -9.02 -13.30
CA ARG A 265 14.54 -9.79 -13.98
C ARG A 265 15.66 -10.17 -13.01
N ASP A 266 16.10 -9.23 -12.20
CA ASP A 266 17.18 -9.42 -11.25
C ASP A 266 16.73 -10.28 -10.05
N ALA A 267 15.47 -10.16 -9.65
CA ALA A 267 14.82 -11.08 -8.71
C ALA A 267 14.86 -12.52 -9.21
N ASN A 268 14.48 -12.73 -10.47
CA ASN A 268 14.42 -14.06 -11.08
C ASN A 268 15.80 -14.71 -11.18
N ALA A 269 16.84 -13.92 -11.46
CA ALA A 269 18.21 -14.40 -11.50
C ALA A 269 18.73 -14.90 -10.14
N LYS A 270 18.17 -14.39 -9.03
CA LYS A 270 18.54 -14.79 -7.66
C LYS A 270 17.77 -16.01 -7.17
N LEU A 271 16.67 -16.39 -7.83
CA LEU A 271 15.82 -17.50 -7.40
C LEU A 271 16.52 -18.84 -7.60
N LYS A 272 16.78 -19.52 -6.48
CA LYS A 272 17.41 -20.83 -6.42
C LYS A 272 16.94 -21.57 -5.17
N LYS A 273 17.28 -22.85 -5.09
CA LYS A 273 16.97 -23.68 -3.92
C LYS A 273 17.53 -23.03 -2.65
N ASP A 274 16.77 -23.11 -1.55
CA ASP A 274 17.14 -22.66 -0.21
C ASP A 274 17.29 -21.13 -0.05
N VAL A 275 16.87 -20.33 -1.05
CA VAL A 275 16.71 -18.87 -0.92
C VAL A 275 15.28 -18.56 -0.46
N ARG A 276 15.15 -17.67 0.53
CA ARG A 276 13.84 -17.21 1.02
C ARG A 276 13.24 -16.24 0.02
N LEU A 277 11.93 -16.31 -0.20
CA LEU A 277 11.24 -15.48 -1.20
C LEU A 277 11.39 -13.98 -0.89
N GLU A 278 11.32 -13.62 0.40
CA GLU A 278 11.52 -12.24 0.88
C GLU A 278 12.86 -11.61 0.49
N ASP A 279 13.90 -12.42 0.25
CA ASP A 279 15.24 -11.95 -0.14
C ASP A 279 15.33 -11.65 -1.66
N VAL A 280 14.30 -12.01 -2.41
CA VAL A 280 14.27 -11.90 -3.88
C VAL A 280 13.02 -11.19 -4.38
N LEU A 281 12.24 -10.56 -3.49
CA LEU A 281 11.17 -9.65 -3.90
C LEU A 281 11.80 -8.36 -4.45
N PRO A 282 11.44 -7.92 -5.68
CA PRO A 282 11.93 -6.66 -6.20
C PRO A 282 11.43 -5.48 -5.36
N LYS A 283 12.19 -4.38 -5.34
CA LYS A 283 11.86 -3.18 -4.55
C LYS A 283 10.46 -2.63 -4.81
N SER A 284 9.98 -2.73 -6.07
CA SER A 284 8.61 -2.37 -6.49
C SER A 284 7.51 -3.11 -5.74
N THR A 285 7.79 -4.28 -5.14
CA THR A 285 6.84 -5.01 -4.28
C THR A 285 6.37 -4.17 -3.09
N THR A 286 7.19 -3.22 -2.63
CA THR A 286 6.81 -2.27 -1.57
C THR A 286 5.58 -1.47 -1.99
N LEU A 287 5.55 -0.94 -3.22
CA LEU A 287 4.39 -0.18 -3.71
C LEU A 287 3.13 -1.05 -3.77
N VAL A 288 3.24 -2.31 -4.23
CA VAL A 288 2.11 -3.25 -4.25
C VAL A 288 1.60 -3.48 -2.84
N HIS A 289 2.49 -3.77 -1.90
CA HIS A 289 2.15 -4.02 -0.50
C HIS A 289 1.43 -2.82 0.13
N GLU A 290 1.97 -1.62 -0.02
CA GLU A 290 1.32 -0.41 0.49
C GLU A 290 -0.02 -0.12 -0.21
N ALA A 291 -0.14 -0.42 -1.50
CA ALA A 291 -1.41 -0.29 -2.22
C ALA A 291 -2.48 -1.26 -1.68
N PHE A 292 -2.11 -2.43 -1.16
CA PHE A 292 -3.05 -3.29 -0.43
C PHE A 292 -3.59 -2.61 0.82
N HIS A 293 -2.73 -2.01 1.63
CA HIS A 293 -3.17 -1.25 2.80
C HIS A 293 -4.00 -0.03 2.42
N ALA A 294 -3.65 0.66 1.33
CA ALA A 294 -4.39 1.83 0.87
C ALA A 294 -5.84 1.48 0.45
N VAL A 295 -6.04 0.34 -0.23
CA VAL A 295 -7.37 -0.09 -0.69
C VAL A 295 -8.19 -0.74 0.43
N HIS A 296 -7.55 -1.55 1.27
CA HIS A 296 -8.23 -2.45 2.19
C HIS A 296 -8.13 -2.06 3.66
N GLY A 297 -7.31 -1.06 3.97
CA GLY A 297 -6.96 -0.63 5.32
C GLY A 297 -6.24 -1.72 6.11
N ASP A 298 -6.52 -1.76 7.41
CA ASP A 298 -5.86 -2.63 8.39
C ASP A 298 -6.20 -4.12 8.24
N LYS A 299 -7.03 -4.49 7.26
CA LYS A 299 -7.45 -5.88 7.04
C LYS A 299 -6.29 -6.81 6.70
N PHE A 300 -5.19 -6.27 6.20
CA PHE A 300 -4.01 -7.03 5.78
C PHE A 300 -2.78 -6.83 6.67
N LEU A 301 -2.94 -6.29 7.89
CA LEU A 301 -1.83 -6.22 8.84
C LEU A 301 -1.42 -7.64 9.28
N ALA A 302 -0.19 -8.03 8.97
CA ALA A 302 0.46 -9.27 9.37
C ALA A 302 1.43 -9.02 10.54
N GLY A 303 1.19 -9.70 11.68
CA GLY A 303 2.15 -9.75 12.79
C GLY A 303 2.05 -8.59 13.79
N SER A 304 3.00 -8.54 14.72
CA SER A 304 3.16 -7.44 15.69
C SER A 304 3.78 -6.19 15.07
N ASP A 305 4.54 -6.37 13.99
CA ASP A 305 5.45 -5.36 13.46
C ASP A 305 4.74 -4.41 12.48
N GLU A 306 3.59 -4.81 11.93
CA GLU A 306 2.72 -3.97 11.10
C GLU A 306 1.65 -3.22 11.93
N LYS A 307 1.59 -3.40 13.26
CA LYS A 307 0.56 -2.77 14.12
C LYS A 307 0.73 -1.27 14.36
N CYS A 308 1.78 -0.66 13.82
CA CYS A 308 2.05 0.77 13.97
C CYS A 308 1.26 1.66 12.98
N ALA A 309 0.34 1.07 12.20
CA ALA A 309 -0.60 1.77 11.32
C ALA A 309 -1.88 2.22 12.06
#